data_AF-A0A4Q0SHB3-F1
#
_entry.id   AF-A0A4Q0SHB3-F1
#
_cell.length_a   1.000
_cell.length_b   1.000
_cell.length_c   1.000
_cell.angle_alpha   90.00
_cell.angle_beta   90.00
_cell.angle_gamma   90.00
#
_symmetry.space_group_name_H-M   'P 1'
#
loop_
_entity.id
_entity.type
_entity.pdbx_description
1 polymer ?
#
loop_
_entity_poly.entity_id
_entity_poly.type
_entity_poly.pdbx_seq_one_letter_code
_entity_poly.pdbx_strand_id
1 'polypeptide(L)'
;MTAQKTARFVDLAIFNPMVWNTDSHAKNYSLMLSARGAAMAPGYDIVCAAPYPKITRNMAQKIGGQKQADQLGRNHWERFAIDCKLSPAQTIRRVSEIAQAVTHHAMAAKAEVEAMPAGGDPVLDIVVEAVISRARGYLERLKQAQPAPEGAAAPSP
;
A
#
# COMPACT_ATOMS: atom_id res chain seq x y z
N MET A 1 9.76 21.34 -1.13
CA MET A 1 9.62 19.88 -1.18
C MET A 1 9.25 19.52 -2.62
N THR A 2 10.11 18.86 -3.40
CA THR A 2 9.87 18.64 -4.84
C THR A 2 8.83 17.53 -5.07
N ALA A 3 7.91 17.72 -6.03
CA ALA A 3 6.80 16.81 -6.32
C ALA A 3 7.19 15.33 -6.51
N GLN A 4 8.37 15.07 -7.07
CA GLN A 4 8.89 13.73 -7.32
C GLN A 4 9.26 12.93 -6.05
N LYS A 5 9.60 13.62 -4.96
CA LYS A 5 10.00 12.98 -3.69
C LYS A 5 8.78 12.52 -2.90
N THR A 6 7.73 13.34 -2.88
CA THR A 6 6.43 13.00 -2.29
C THR A 6 5.79 11.82 -3.02
N ALA A 7 5.93 11.75 -4.35
CA ALA A 7 5.37 10.65 -5.15
C ALA A 7 5.89 9.27 -4.72
N ARG A 8 7.21 9.10 -4.48
CA ARG A 8 7.78 7.81 -4.05
C ARG A 8 7.28 7.35 -2.69
N PHE A 9 7.18 8.27 -1.73
CA PHE A 9 6.68 7.93 -0.40
C PHE A 9 5.21 7.52 -0.44
N VAL A 10 4.40 8.27 -1.20
CA VAL A 10 2.98 7.95 -1.41
C VAL A 10 2.82 6.60 -2.11
N ASP A 11 3.64 6.31 -3.13
CA ASP A 11 3.60 5.02 -3.82
C ASP A 11 3.92 3.85 -2.88
N LEU A 12 4.91 3.98 -1.99
CA LEU A 12 5.20 2.96 -0.98
C LEU A 12 4.07 2.82 0.05
N ALA A 13 3.47 3.93 0.48
CA ALA A 13 2.33 3.92 1.39
C ALA A 13 1.09 3.26 0.77
N ILE A 14 0.94 3.34 -0.56
CA ILE A 14 -0.11 2.64 -1.33
C ILE A 14 0.24 1.16 -1.51
N PHE A 15 1.50 0.85 -1.81
CA PHE A 15 1.96 -0.49 -2.17
C PHE A 15 2.02 -1.44 -0.97
N ASN A 16 2.50 -1.00 0.19
CA ASN A 16 2.62 -1.84 1.39
C ASN A 16 1.26 -2.49 1.79
N PRO A 17 0.14 -1.74 1.83
CA PRO A 17 -1.21 -2.28 1.99
C PRO A 17 -1.75 -3.13 0.84
N MET A 18 -1.03 -3.31 -0.26
CA MET A 18 -1.40 -4.26 -1.33
C MET A 18 -0.65 -5.59 -1.21
N VAL A 19 0.60 -5.59 -0.73
CA VAL A 19 1.50 -6.78 -0.73
C VAL A 19 1.65 -7.52 0.61
N TRP A 20 0.66 -7.40 1.46
CA TRP A 20 0.60 -7.86 2.85
C TRP A 20 1.74 -7.39 3.76
N ASN A 21 2.34 -6.21 3.48
CA ASN A 21 3.35 -5.65 4.36
C ASN A 21 2.75 -4.91 5.57
N THR A 22 2.62 -5.64 6.67
CA THR A 22 2.11 -5.11 7.95
C THR A 22 3.20 -4.45 8.80
N ASP A 23 4.48 -4.63 8.46
CA ASP A 23 5.64 -4.13 9.22
C ASP A 23 6.25 -2.85 8.61
N SER A 24 5.48 -2.07 7.86
CA SER A 24 5.91 -0.82 7.20
C SER A 24 6.06 0.39 8.15
N HIS A 25 6.87 0.23 9.21
CA HIS A 25 7.13 1.24 10.23
C HIS A 25 8.02 2.40 9.72
N ALA A 26 8.08 3.49 10.49
CA ALA A 26 8.86 4.68 10.13
C ALA A 26 10.36 4.39 9.87
N LYS A 27 10.95 3.43 10.60
CA LYS A 27 12.35 2.98 10.40
C LYS A 27 12.61 2.32 9.04
N ASN A 28 11.56 1.88 8.34
CA ASN A 28 11.63 1.21 7.04
C ASN A 28 11.55 2.20 5.87
N TYR A 29 11.68 3.49 6.16
CA TYR A 29 11.83 4.55 5.16
C TYR A 29 13.14 5.30 5.42
N SER A 30 13.93 5.49 4.37
CA SER A 30 15.20 6.21 4.46
C SER A 30 15.28 7.34 3.43
N LEU A 31 16.04 8.38 3.77
CA LEU A 31 16.38 9.48 2.88
C LEU A 31 17.88 9.43 2.54
N MET A 32 18.19 9.51 1.24
CA MET A 32 19.53 9.79 0.76
C MET A 32 19.79 11.28 0.83
N LEU A 33 20.80 11.69 1.61
CA LEU A 33 21.23 13.08 1.74
C LEU A 33 22.40 13.36 0.77
N SER A 34 22.33 14.48 0.06
CA SER A 34 23.38 14.92 -0.86
C SER A 34 23.47 16.44 -0.86
N ALA A 35 24.53 16.99 -1.48
CA ALA A 35 24.66 18.43 -1.72
C ALA A 35 23.48 19.02 -2.52
N ARG A 36 22.73 18.18 -3.26
CA ARG A 36 21.54 18.57 -4.04
C ARG A 36 20.23 18.43 -3.24
N GLY A 37 20.32 18.09 -1.95
CA GLY A 37 19.21 17.89 -1.02
C GLY A 37 18.90 16.42 -0.71
N ALA A 38 17.81 16.20 0.03
CA ALA A 38 17.35 14.88 0.48
C ALA A 38 16.41 14.22 -0.54
N ALA A 39 16.58 12.95 -0.88
CA ALA A 39 15.66 12.17 -1.73
C ALA A 39 15.28 10.85 -1.07
N MET A 40 14.11 10.29 -1.39
CA MET A 40 13.72 8.96 -0.92
C MET A 40 14.70 7.90 -1.45
N ALA A 41 15.23 7.08 -0.53
CA ALA A 41 15.92 5.85 -0.88
C ALA A 41 14.96 4.86 -1.57
N PRO A 42 15.47 3.83 -2.29
CA PRO A 42 14.64 2.71 -2.73
C PRO A 42 13.89 2.07 -1.56
N GLY A 43 12.72 1.47 -1.83
CA GLY A 43 12.00 0.69 -0.81
C GLY A 43 12.82 -0.54 -0.39
N TYR A 44 12.80 -0.85 0.90
CA TYR A 44 13.44 -2.02 1.49
C TYR A 44 12.55 -2.58 2.60
N ASP A 45 12.86 -3.79 3.09
CA ASP A 45 12.11 -4.47 4.16
C ASP A 45 10.60 -4.58 3.84
N ILE A 46 10.31 -4.99 2.60
CA ILE A 46 8.96 -5.27 2.13
C ILE A 46 8.72 -6.77 2.25
N VAL A 47 7.88 -7.16 3.20
CA VAL A 47 7.61 -8.58 3.51
C VAL A 47 6.12 -8.86 3.41
N CYS A 48 5.74 -10.01 2.87
CA CYS A 48 4.35 -10.47 2.82
C CYS A 48 4.01 -11.24 4.09
N ALA A 49 3.14 -10.69 4.94
CA ALA A 49 2.69 -11.34 6.16
C ALA A 49 1.57 -12.38 5.93
N ALA A 50 0.97 -12.44 4.74
CA ALA A 50 -0.21 -13.28 4.47
C ALA A 50 -0.04 -14.77 4.83
N PRO A 51 1.11 -15.41 4.53
CA PRO A 51 1.30 -16.83 4.86
C PRO A 51 1.37 -17.13 6.37
N TYR A 52 1.50 -16.11 7.21
CA TYR A 52 1.79 -16.26 8.64
C TYR A 52 0.59 -15.87 9.50
N PRO A 53 -0.29 -16.82 9.88
CA PRO A 53 -1.56 -16.52 10.55
C PRO A 53 -1.41 -15.91 11.96
N LYS A 54 -0.24 -16.07 12.59
CA LYS A 54 0.06 -15.50 13.91
C LYS A 54 0.57 -14.06 13.85
N ILE A 55 0.82 -13.51 12.66
CA ILE A 55 1.22 -12.12 12.49
C ILE A 55 -0.02 -11.23 12.41
N THR A 56 0.06 -10.04 13.01
CA THR A 56 -1.01 -9.05 12.95
C THR A 56 -1.37 -8.71 11.50
N ARG A 57 -2.67 -8.57 11.21
CA ARG A 57 -3.19 -8.04 9.93
C ARG A 57 -3.32 -6.51 9.91
N ASN A 58 -3.16 -5.87 11.07
CA ASN A 58 -3.14 -4.40 11.13
C ASN A 58 -1.84 -3.89 10.50
N MET A 59 -1.97 -2.86 9.67
CA MET A 59 -0.84 -2.13 9.10
C MET A 59 -0.14 -1.29 10.18
N ALA A 60 1.18 -1.15 10.06
CA ALA A 60 1.97 -0.23 10.89
C ALA A 60 1.50 1.24 10.77
N GLN A 61 1.03 1.64 9.59
CA GLN A 61 0.56 3.00 9.30
C GLN A 61 -0.94 2.98 8.98
N LYS A 62 -1.70 3.92 9.55
CA LYS A 62 -3.10 4.13 9.20
C LYS A 62 -3.21 4.91 7.90
N ILE A 63 -4.17 4.55 7.05
CA ILE A 63 -4.53 5.29 5.84
C ILE A 63 -5.95 5.81 6.02
N GLY A 64 -6.12 7.15 6.04
CA GLY A 64 -7.43 7.77 6.25
C GLY A 64 -8.14 7.30 7.53
N GLY A 65 -7.37 7.06 8.60
CA GLY A 65 -7.89 6.54 9.89
C GLY A 65 -8.04 5.02 9.98
N GLN A 66 -7.97 4.28 8.86
CA GLN A 66 -8.13 2.83 8.81
C GLN A 66 -6.79 2.10 8.96
N LYS A 67 -6.77 1.05 9.79
CA LYS A 67 -5.59 0.22 10.08
C LYS A 67 -5.62 -1.16 9.42
N GLN A 68 -6.78 -1.64 9.00
CA GLN A 68 -6.94 -2.92 8.31
C GLN A 68 -6.95 -2.72 6.80
N ALA A 69 -5.97 -3.32 6.11
CA ALA A 69 -5.80 -3.17 4.67
C ALA A 69 -7.02 -3.68 3.87
N ASP A 70 -7.71 -4.71 4.38
CA ASP A 70 -8.88 -5.30 3.72
C ASP A 70 -10.13 -4.42 3.80
N GLN A 71 -10.10 -3.40 4.66
CA GLN A 71 -11.18 -2.42 4.81
C GLN A 71 -10.87 -1.10 4.10
N LEU A 72 -9.69 -0.96 3.48
CA LEU A 72 -9.36 0.24 2.73
C LEU A 72 -10.18 0.35 1.46
N GLY A 73 -10.77 1.52 1.28
CA GLY A 73 -11.72 1.84 0.21
C GLY A 73 -11.58 3.31 -0.17
N ARG A 74 -12.42 3.76 -1.11
CA ARG A 74 -12.31 5.08 -1.73
C ARG A 74 -12.21 6.22 -0.70
N ASN A 75 -13.13 6.28 0.25
CA ASN A 75 -13.20 7.35 1.25
C ASN A 75 -11.94 7.43 2.11
N HIS A 76 -11.31 6.30 2.44
CA HIS A 76 -10.08 6.26 3.21
C HIS A 76 -8.90 6.88 2.43
N TRP A 77 -8.81 6.58 1.13
CA TRP A 77 -7.78 7.13 0.26
C TRP A 77 -8.00 8.61 -0.06
N GLU A 78 -9.26 9.04 -0.18
CA GLU A 78 -9.60 10.47 -0.30
C GLU A 78 -9.26 11.23 0.98
N ARG A 79 -9.58 10.67 2.14
CA ARG A 79 -9.21 11.26 3.43
C ARG A 79 -7.69 11.35 3.58
N PHE A 80 -6.97 10.28 3.27
CA PHE A 80 -5.51 10.28 3.24
C PHE A 80 -4.95 11.38 2.34
N ALA A 81 -5.51 11.55 1.14
CA ALA A 81 -5.09 12.60 0.22
C ALA A 81 -5.31 14.00 0.83
N ILE A 82 -6.47 14.26 1.41
CA ILE A 82 -6.80 15.54 2.07
C ILE A 82 -5.83 15.82 3.22
N ASP A 83 -5.64 14.85 4.13
CA ASP A 83 -4.76 14.99 5.29
C ASP A 83 -3.30 15.23 4.85
N CYS A 84 -2.88 14.66 3.72
CA CYS A 84 -1.54 14.84 3.14
C CYS A 84 -1.42 16.04 2.18
N LYS A 85 -2.48 16.84 2.01
CA LYS A 85 -2.54 17.98 1.05
C LYS A 85 -2.26 17.56 -0.41
N LEU A 86 -2.73 16.38 -0.80
CA LEU A 86 -2.68 15.83 -2.15
C LEU A 86 -4.04 15.94 -2.83
N SER A 87 -4.08 15.82 -4.17
CA SER A 87 -5.34 15.71 -4.90
C SER A 87 -6.01 14.35 -4.63
N PRO A 88 -7.26 14.31 -4.15
CA PRO A 88 -7.98 13.04 -3.97
C PRO A 88 -8.13 12.27 -5.28
N ALA A 89 -8.50 12.96 -6.37
CA ALA A 89 -8.66 12.33 -7.69
C ALA A 89 -7.36 11.71 -8.20
N GLN A 90 -6.23 12.41 -8.09
CA GLN A 90 -4.92 11.87 -8.50
C GLN A 90 -4.49 10.72 -7.60
N THR A 91 -4.76 10.80 -6.29
CA THR A 91 -4.43 9.73 -5.33
C THR A 91 -5.23 8.46 -5.63
N ILE A 92 -6.55 8.57 -5.84
CA ILE A 92 -7.40 7.43 -6.21
C ILE A 92 -6.94 6.79 -7.52
N ARG A 93 -6.63 7.61 -8.53
CA ARG A 93 -6.07 7.11 -9.78
C ARG A 93 -4.76 6.36 -9.53
N ARG A 94 -3.86 6.90 -8.70
CA ARG A 94 -2.58 6.26 -8.38
C ARG A 94 -2.74 4.93 -7.65
N VAL A 95 -3.69 4.84 -6.72
CA VAL A 95 -4.03 3.56 -6.06
C VAL A 95 -4.50 2.52 -7.08
N SER A 96 -5.36 2.92 -8.02
CA SER A 96 -5.80 2.03 -9.11
C SER A 96 -4.65 1.61 -10.01
N GLU A 97 -3.77 2.53 -10.41
CA GLU A 97 -2.59 2.25 -11.24
C GLU A 97 -1.66 1.22 -10.57
N ILE A 98 -1.36 1.40 -9.28
CA ILE A 98 -0.50 0.47 -8.53
C ILE A 98 -1.19 -0.90 -8.37
N ALA A 99 -2.49 -0.94 -8.05
CA ALA A 99 -3.21 -2.20 -7.93
C ALA A 99 -3.27 -2.99 -9.26
N GLN A 100 -3.43 -2.28 -10.39
CA GLN A 100 -3.33 -2.89 -11.73
C GLN A 100 -1.92 -3.42 -12.00
N ALA A 101 -0.89 -2.62 -11.71
CA ALA A 101 0.50 -3.02 -11.90
C ALA A 101 0.85 -4.26 -11.06
N VAL A 102 0.44 -4.31 -9.79
CA VAL A 102 0.62 -5.48 -8.92
C VAL A 102 -0.04 -6.71 -9.53
N THR A 103 -1.30 -6.59 -9.97
CA THR A 103 -2.04 -7.70 -10.58
C THR A 103 -1.37 -8.20 -11.87
N HIS A 104 -0.81 -7.28 -12.66
CA HIS A 104 -0.17 -7.59 -13.92
C HIS A 104 1.21 -8.24 -13.74
N HIS A 105 2.04 -7.74 -12.81
CA HIS A 105 3.43 -8.16 -12.65
C HIS A 105 3.64 -9.30 -11.66
N ALA A 106 2.69 -9.61 -10.77
CA ALA A 106 2.89 -10.60 -9.70
C ALA A 106 3.33 -11.99 -10.21
N MET A 107 2.76 -12.47 -11.33
CA MET A 107 3.14 -13.77 -11.90
C MET A 107 4.53 -13.75 -12.54
N ALA A 108 4.94 -12.63 -13.13
CA ALA A 108 6.30 -12.49 -13.66
C ALA A 108 7.32 -12.44 -12.50
N ALA A 109 7.03 -11.68 -11.45
CA ALA A 109 7.86 -11.64 -10.24
C ALA A 109 7.97 -13.02 -9.58
N LYS A 110 6.88 -13.81 -9.56
CA LYS A 110 6.91 -15.21 -9.12
C LYS A 110 7.94 -16.02 -9.89
N ALA A 111 7.86 -15.99 -11.22
CA ALA A 111 8.75 -16.76 -12.09
C ALA A 111 10.23 -16.35 -11.91
N GLU A 112 10.50 -15.05 -11.73
CA GLU A 112 11.85 -14.56 -11.42
C GLU A 112 12.38 -15.13 -10.10
N VAL A 113 11.55 -15.17 -9.06
CA VAL A 113 11.92 -15.75 -7.75
C VAL A 113 12.09 -17.27 -7.85
N GLU A 114 11.22 -17.98 -8.54
CA GLU A 114 11.32 -19.44 -8.73
C GLU A 114 12.62 -19.85 -9.44
N ALA A 115 13.13 -19.00 -10.33
CA ALA A 115 14.40 -19.22 -11.02
C ALA A 115 15.62 -18.99 -10.11
N MET A 116 15.46 -18.42 -8.91
CA MET A 116 16.54 -18.21 -7.96
C MET A 116 16.91 -19.50 -7.22
N PRO A 117 18.17 -19.65 -6.76
CA PRO A 117 18.51 -20.70 -5.81
C PRO A 117 17.60 -20.66 -4.58
N ALA A 118 17.00 -21.81 -4.24
CA ALA A 118 16.00 -21.95 -3.16
C ALA A 118 14.67 -21.18 -3.36
N GLY A 119 14.35 -20.73 -4.57
CA GLY A 119 13.12 -19.98 -4.88
C GLY A 119 11.85 -20.82 -5.05
N GLY A 120 11.96 -22.16 -5.11
CA GLY A 120 10.85 -23.07 -5.37
C GLY A 120 10.00 -23.46 -4.14
N ASP A 121 10.01 -22.65 -3.07
CA ASP A 121 9.21 -22.94 -1.87
C ASP A 121 7.70 -22.73 -2.13
N PRO A 122 6.82 -23.68 -1.74
CA PRO A 122 5.37 -23.55 -1.92
C PRO A 122 4.74 -22.29 -1.29
N VAL A 123 5.41 -21.65 -0.33
CA VAL A 123 4.97 -20.37 0.24
C VAL A 123 4.79 -19.29 -0.82
N LEU A 124 5.52 -19.38 -1.94
CA LEU A 124 5.46 -18.39 -3.00
C LEU A 124 4.08 -18.37 -3.69
N ASP A 125 3.44 -19.52 -3.87
CA ASP A 125 2.07 -19.61 -4.40
C ASP A 125 1.09 -18.87 -3.47
N ILE A 126 1.21 -19.09 -2.16
CA ILE A 126 0.39 -18.43 -1.13
C ILE A 126 0.59 -16.91 -1.17
N VAL A 127 1.84 -16.46 -1.27
CA VAL A 127 2.19 -15.03 -1.36
C VAL A 127 1.55 -14.41 -2.59
N VAL A 128 1.75 -15.00 -3.76
CA VAL A 128 1.29 -14.44 -5.04
C VAL A 128 -0.24 -14.40 -5.10
N GLU A 129 -0.91 -15.46 -4.66
CA GLU A 129 -2.37 -15.49 -4.57
C GLU A 129 -2.90 -14.39 -3.64
N ALA A 130 -2.31 -14.25 -2.45
CA ALA A 130 -2.72 -13.24 -1.47
C ALA A 130 -2.51 -11.81 -1.97
N VAL A 131 -1.40 -11.56 -2.67
CA VAL A 131 -1.07 -10.25 -3.27
C VAL A 131 -2.05 -9.91 -4.39
N ILE A 132 -2.29 -10.82 -5.33
CA ILE A 132 -3.21 -10.61 -6.46
C ILE A 132 -4.64 -10.42 -5.95
N SER A 133 -5.09 -11.29 -5.04
CA SER A 133 -6.43 -11.22 -4.45
C SER A 133 -6.65 -9.85 -3.78
N ARG A 134 -5.66 -9.38 -3.00
CA ARG A 134 -5.76 -8.08 -2.34
C ARG A 134 -5.76 -6.91 -3.32
N ALA A 135 -4.89 -6.92 -4.33
CA ALA A 135 -4.86 -5.87 -5.34
C ALA A 135 -6.20 -5.78 -6.12
N ARG A 136 -6.79 -6.91 -6.51
CA ARG A 136 -8.13 -6.94 -7.13
C ARG A 136 -9.21 -6.41 -6.21
N GLY A 137 -9.19 -6.80 -4.93
CA GLY A 137 -10.12 -6.28 -3.93
C GLY A 137 -10.10 -4.76 -3.80
N TYR A 138 -8.92 -4.14 -3.95
CA TYR A 138 -8.81 -2.68 -4.00
C TYR A 138 -9.50 -2.08 -5.22
N LEU A 139 -9.27 -2.64 -6.41
CA LEU A 139 -9.92 -2.16 -7.64
C LEU A 139 -11.44 -2.19 -7.53
N GLU A 140 -12.01 -3.23 -6.91
CA GLU A 140 -13.45 -3.30 -6.67
C GLU A 140 -13.92 -2.28 -5.64
N ARG A 141 -13.23 -2.15 -4.50
CA ARG A 141 -13.58 -1.17 -3.45
C ARG A 141 -13.42 0.29 -3.89
N LEU A 142 -12.56 0.58 -4.87
CA LEU A 142 -12.44 1.92 -5.45
C LEU A 142 -13.63 2.31 -6.35
N LYS A 143 -14.32 1.33 -6.95
CA LYS A 143 -15.51 1.55 -7.78
C LYS A 143 -16.77 1.75 -6.93
N GLN A 144 -16.80 1.16 -5.73
CA GLN A 144 -17.94 1.26 -4.84
C GLN A 144 -18.06 2.69 -4.30
N ALA A 145 -19.20 3.34 -4.57
CA ALA A 145 -19.60 4.51 -3.81
C ALA A 145 -20.00 4.03 -2.41
N GLN A 146 -19.19 4.35 -1.40
CA GLN A 146 -19.55 4.06 -0.01
C GLN A 146 -20.34 5.23 0.58
N PRO A 147 -21.42 4.97 1.34
CA PRO A 147 -22.18 6.02 1.99
C PRO A 147 -21.26 6.86 2.89
N ALA A 148 -21.65 8.13 3.09
CA ALA A 148 -20.94 9.06 3.95
C ALA A 148 -20.69 8.41 5.34
N PRO A 149 -19.53 8.67 5.97
CA PRO A 149 -19.25 8.12 7.29
C PRO A 149 -20.33 8.59 8.28
N GLU A 150 -21.04 7.64 8.89
CA GLU A 150 -21.84 7.92 10.08
C GLU A 150 -20.88 8.37 11.19
N GLY A 151 -21.13 9.58 11.73
CA GLY A 151 -20.38 10.09 12.88
C GLY A 151 -19.35 11.18 12.58
N ALA A 152 -19.72 12.22 11.83
CA ALA A 152 -19.24 13.56 12.18
C ALA A 152 -20.08 14.03 13.38
N ALA A 153 -19.68 13.64 14.59
CA ALA A 153 -20.20 14.29 15.79
C ALA A 153 -19.89 15.79 15.66
N ALA A 154 -20.95 16.61 15.67
CA ALA A 154 -20.82 18.04 15.72
C ALA A 154 -19.94 18.43 16.93
N PRO A 155 -19.05 19.43 16.82
CA PRO A 155 -18.36 19.93 17.99
C PRO A 155 -19.42 20.38 19.01
N SER A 156 -19.34 19.85 20.22
CA SER A 156 -20.20 20.25 21.33
C SER A 156 -20.04 21.76 21.57
N PRO A 157 -21.12 22.46 21.99
CA PRO A 157 -21.16 23.91 22.13
C PRO A 157 -20.14 24.46 23.14
#